data_AF-A0A3Q1ESM5-F1
#
_entry.id   AF-A0A3Q1ESM5-F1
#
_cell.length_a   1.000
_cell.length_b   1.000
_cell.length_c   1.000
_cell.angle_alpha   90.00
_cell.angle_beta   90.00
_cell.angle_gamma   90.00
#
_symmetry.space_group_name_H-M   'P 1'
#
loop_
_entity.id
_entity.type
_entity.pdbx_description
1 polymer ?
#
loop_
_entity_poly.entity_id
_entity_poly.type
_entity_poly.pdbx_seq_one_letter_code
_entity_poly.pdbx_strand_id
1 'polypeptide(L)'
;MNFNNPLTFVASNSRWDVLCLCVPVPDLRLVLVGRTGSGKSTCGYMILGRDAFSIGGAAASSSSGNAQYCLQTEEVSRWKVTIVDTPGFSETPEVKTEIRRCVDMLAPGPHAFLLVIKVRPQMNDEQDTVRQMVEIFGEKVWSHTFVVLTYQHQVAKDQVAAAKAKLKEILPQRVGNRYYSPYINSWLDLLRKLENMVIANRGKSYSVQDRA
;
A
#
# COMPACT_ATOMS: atom_id res chain seq x y z
N MET A 1 -8.38 -68.61 30.92
CA MET A 1 -7.99 -69.12 29.59
C MET A 1 -8.44 -68.05 28.58
N ASN A 2 -7.65 -67.03 28.25
CA ASN A 2 -6.65 -67.00 27.15
C ASN A 2 -7.29 -67.52 25.83
N PHE A 3 -7.41 -66.78 24.72
CA PHE A 3 -6.38 -65.99 24.01
C PHE A 3 -6.95 -64.94 23.03
N ASN A 4 -6.13 -63.90 22.80
CA ASN A 4 -6.05 -63.01 21.63
C ASN A 4 -6.22 -63.73 20.27
N ASN A 5 -6.90 -63.12 19.30
CA ASN A 5 -6.24 -62.32 18.23
C ASN A 5 -7.26 -61.68 17.27
N PRO A 6 -6.91 -60.52 16.66
CA PRO A 6 -7.76 -59.77 15.73
C PRO A 6 -7.52 -60.24 14.30
N LEU A 7 -8.60 -60.45 13.54
CA LEU A 7 -8.51 -60.64 12.09
C LEU A 7 -9.35 -59.59 11.37
N THR A 8 -8.60 -58.65 10.81
CA THR A 8 -8.84 -57.96 9.53
C THR A 8 -10.19 -57.26 9.36
N PHE A 9 -10.25 -55.99 9.74
CA PHE A 9 -11.13 -55.05 9.04
C PHE A 9 -10.30 -54.29 8.01
N VAL A 10 -10.63 -54.54 6.75
CA VAL A 10 -10.10 -53.87 5.57
C VAL A 10 -10.28 -52.36 5.74
N ALA A 11 -9.19 -51.60 5.60
CA ALA A 11 -9.23 -50.15 5.54
C ALA A 11 -10.02 -49.72 4.29
N SER A 12 -11.28 -49.34 4.51
CA SER A 12 -12.08 -48.66 3.50
C SER A 12 -11.73 -47.18 3.51
N ASN A 13 -11.12 -46.76 2.41
CA ASN A 13 -10.59 -45.44 2.16
C ASN A 13 -11.75 -44.42 1.97
N SER A 14 -12.08 -43.63 2.98
CA SER A 14 -12.98 -42.47 2.85
C SER A 14 -12.31 -41.21 3.39
N ARG A 15 -11.33 -40.79 2.58
CA ARG A 15 -10.80 -39.46 2.28
C ARG A 15 -11.75 -38.27 2.59
N TRP A 16 -11.89 -37.93 3.86
CA TRP A 16 -12.32 -36.59 4.29
C TRP A 16 -11.56 -36.17 5.55
N ASP A 17 -10.23 -36.16 5.46
CA ASP A 17 -9.46 -35.25 6.30
C ASP A 17 -9.85 -33.84 5.88
N VAL A 18 -10.65 -33.21 6.73
CA VAL A 18 -11.00 -31.80 6.65
C VAL A 18 -9.72 -31.02 6.93
N LEU A 19 -8.86 -30.91 5.92
CA LEU A 19 -7.85 -29.88 5.84
C LEU A 19 -8.61 -28.57 5.83
N CYS A 20 -8.77 -27.99 7.02
CA CYS A 20 -9.01 -26.57 7.19
C CYS A 20 -7.84 -25.88 6.48
N LEU A 21 -8.01 -25.60 5.19
CA LEU A 21 -7.13 -24.74 4.43
C LEU A 21 -7.28 -23.38 5.07
N CYS A 22 -6.47 -23.12 6.09
CA CYS A 22 -6.20 -21.80 6.59
C CYS A 22 -5.53 -21.08 5.43
N VAL A 23 -6.33 -20.51 4.51
CA VAL A 23 -5.83 -19.68 3.44
C VAL A 23 -5.17 -18.51 4.14
N PRO A 24 -3.84 -18.37 4.08
CA PRO A 24 -3.18 -17.27 4.76
C PRO A 24 -3.77 -15.97 4.22
N VAL A 25 -4.39 -15.19 5.11
CA VAL A 25 -4.92 -13.86 4.82
C VAL A 25 -3.75 -13.06 4.23
N PRO A 26 -3.82 -12.59 2.97
CA PRO A 26 -2.70 -11.89 2.37
C PRO A 26 -2.44 -10.59 3.13
N ASP A 27 -1.25 -10.48 3.72
CA ASP A 27 -0.81 -9.31 4.47
C ASP A 27 -0.25 -8.25 3.51
N LEU A 28 -0.77 -7.03 3.59
CA LEU A 28 -0.39 -5.89 2.75
C LEU A 28 0.06 -4.73 3.64
N ARG A 29 1.38 -4.48 3.67
CA ARG A 29 1.98 -3.34 4.35
C ARG A 29 2.22 -2.22 3.35
N LEU A 30 1.52 -1.11 3.50
CA LEU A 30 1.46 -0.01 2.55
C LEU A 30 2.01 1.27 3.20
N VAL A 31 2.76 2.05 2.43
CA VAL A 31 3.24 3.37 2.85
C VAL A 31 2.64 4.41 1.92
N LEU A 32 1.94 5.40 2.46
CA LEU A 32 1.39 6.50 1.68
C LEU A 32 2.43 7.61 1.60
N VAL A 33 2.85 7.97 0.39
CA VAL A 33 3.86 8.99 0.15
C VAL A 33 3.36 10.02 -0.88
N GLY A 34 3.90 11.23 -0.84
CA GLY A 34 3.49 12.33 -1.71
C GLY A 34 3.48 13.68 -1.01
N ARG A 35 3.24 14.74 -1.79
CA ARG A 35 3.23 16.13 -1.32
C ARG A 35 2.18 16.40 -0.25
N THR A 36 2.38 17.46 0.53
CA THR A 36 1.35 17.95 1.47
C THR A 36 0.08 18.32 0.71
N GLY A 37 -1.08 17.93 1.24
CA GLY A 37 -2.38 18.20 0.61
C GLY A 37 -2.71 17.34 -0.61
N SER A 38 -1.94 16.28 -0.90
CA SER A 38 -2.28 15.32 -1.97
C SER A 38 -3.42 14.36 -1.61
N GLY A 39 -3.87 14.35 -0.35
CA GLY A 39 -4.95 13.47 0.12
C GLY A 39 -4.48 12.09 0.58
N LYS A 40 -3.24 11.96 1.07
CA LYS A 40 -2.69 10.71 1.62
C LYS A 40 -3.57 10.14 2.74
N SER A 41 -3.79 10.90 3.81
CA SER A 41 -4.61 10.46 4.95
C SER A 41 -6.02 10.03 4.51
N THR A 42 -6.69 10.82 3.67
CA THR A 42 -8.01 10.47 3.11
C THR A 42 -7.96 9.17 2.30
N CYS A 43 -6.93 8.99 1.47
CA CYS A 43 -6.72 7.75 0.71
C CYS A 43 -6.54 6.54 1.64
N GLY A 44 -5.73 6.67 2.69
CA GLY A 44 -5.54 5.61 3.69
C GLY A 44 -6.84 5.20 4.37
N TYR A 45 -7.61 6.18 4.86
CA TYR A 45 -8.91 5.93 5.48
C TYR A 45 -9.88 5.20 4.55
N MET A 46 -9.95 5.61 3.28
CA MET A 46 -10.80 4.97 2.28
C MET A 46 -10.37 3.53 1.96
N ILE A 47 -9.06 3.25 1.92
CA ILE A 47 -8.55 1.89 1.71
C ILE A 47 -8.94 0.98 2.88
N LEU A 48 -8.91 1.49 4.12
CA LEU A 48 -9.30 0.76 5.32
C LEU A 48 -10.82 0.57 5.45
N GLY A 49 -11.61 1.02 4.47
CA GLY A 49 -13.07 0.88 4.48
C GLY A 49 -13.77 1.70 5.57
N ARG A 50 -13.09 2.71 6.12
CA ARG A 50 -13.65 3.62 7.14
C ARG A 50 -14.26 4.84 6.45
N ASP A 51 -15.39 5.31 6.97
CA ASP A 51 -16.07 6.47 6.43
C ASP A 51 -15.18 7.72 6.48
N ALA A 52 -14.96 8.33 5.31
CA ALA A 52 -14.21 9.57 5.17
C ALA A 52 -14.88 10.77 5.90
N PHE A 53 -16.11 10.61 6.40
CA PHE A 53 -16.79 11.61 7.22
C PHE A 53 -16.39 11.58 8.71
N SER A 54 -15.71 10.52 9.17
CA SER A 54 -15.11 10.47 10.52
C SER A 54 -13.80 11.28 10.62
N ILE A 55 -13.32 11.87 9.51
CA ILE A 55 -12.11 12.71 9.45
C ILE A 55 -12.20 13.91 10.41
N GLY A 56 -13.41 14.37 10.77
CA GLY A 56 -13.62 15.44 11.75
C GLY A 56 -13.33 15.07 13.21
N GLY A 57 -13.12 13.79 13.53
CA GLY A 57 -12.91 13.33 14.92
C GLY A 57 -11.72 12.38 15.15
N ALA A 58 -11.09 11.86 14.09
CA ALA A 58 -10.05 10.82 14.18
C ALA A 58 -8.62 11.35 13.92
N ALA A 59 -8.33 12.60 14.28
CA ALA A 59 -6.94 13.07 14.45
C ALA A 59 -6.28 12.54 15.75
N ALA A 60 -6.77 11.41 16.29
CA ALA A 60 -6.39 10.89 17.58
C ALA A 60 -5.95 9.42 17.45
N SER A 61 -4.64 9.24 17.30
CA SER A 61 -3.79 8.12 17.75
C SER A 61 -2.44 8.31 17.01
N SER A 62 -1.46 9.01 17.56
CA SER A 62 -0.65 8.49 18.66
C SER A 62 0.07 9.59 19.45
N SER A 63 0.42 9.24 20.68
CA SER A 63 1.17 9.99 21.68
C SER A 63 2.51 10.54 21.22
N SER A 64 2.86 11.68 21.83
CA SER A 64 4.13 12.41 21.82
C SER A 64 4.34 13.31 20.59
N GLY A 65 4.51 14.60 20.90
CA GLY A 65 4.56 15.69 19.93
C GLY A 65 5.73 15.59 18.96
N ASN A 66 5.49 16.21 17.80
CA ASN A 66 6.35 16.40 16.63
C ASN A 66 6.15 15.33 15.54
N ALA A 67 5.44 15.75 14.48
CA ALA A 67 5.08 15.02 13.25
C ALA A 67 4.14 13.80 13.43
N GLN A 68 2.87 13.99 13.06
CA GLN A 68 1.81 13.01 13.19
C GLN A 68 1.86 12.00 12.02
N TYR A 69 2.55 10.88 12.18
CA TYR A 69 2.34 9.70 11.34
C TYR A 69 1.27 8.81 11.95
N CYS A 70 0.52 8.09 11.11
CA CYS A 70 -0.53 7.18 11.58
C CYS A 70 -0.28 5.78 11.02
N LEU A 71 -0.03 4.83 11.91
CA LEU A 71 0.04 3.40 11.61
C LEU A 71 -1.30 2.77 11.98
N GLN A 72 -2.02 2.23 11.01
CA GLN A 72 -3.29 1.54 11.22
C GLN A 72 -3.25 0.17 10.57
N THR A 73 -3.86 -0.83 11.19
CA THR A 73 -3.97 -2.19 10.64
C THR A 73 -5.41 -2.67 10.76
N GLU A 74 -6.03 -3.00 9.63
CA GLU A 74 -7.41 -3.48 9.59
C GLU A 74 -7.54 -4.67 8.63
N GLU A 75 -8.57 -5.49 8.84
CA GLU A 75 -8.97 -6.51 7.87
C GLU A 75 -9.99 -5.92 6.90
N VAL A 76 -9.62 -5.85 5.62
CA VAL A 76 -10.45 -5.32 4.55
C VAL A 76 -10.79 -6.47 3.61
N SER A 77 -12.04 -6.94 3.64
CA SER A 77 -12.49 -8.13 2.90
C SER A 77 -11.67 -9.37 3.27
N ARG A 78 -10.72 -9.80 2.42
CA ARG A 78 -9.84 -10.94 2.68
C ARG A 78 -8.39 -10.56 3.00
N TRP A 79 -8.06 -9.27 2.98
CA TRP A 79 -6.68 -8.78 3.16
C TRP A 79 -6.50 -8.22 4.55
N LYS A 80 -5.35 -8.50 5.17
CA LYS A 80 -4.89 -7.75 6.33
C LYS A 80 -4.07 -6.58 5.82
N VAL A 81 -4.54 -5.35 6.04
CA VAL A 81 -3.94 -4.15 5.46
C VAL A 81 -3.38 -3.30 6.57
N THR A 82 -2.05 -3.14 6.59
CA THR A 82 -1.35 -2.18 7.43
C THR A 82 -0.98 -0.96 6.59
N ILE A 83 -1.38 0.23 7.01
CA ILE A 83 -1.07 1.49 6.32
C ILE A 83 -0.28 2.40 7.26
N VAL A 84 0.80 2.97 6.73
CA VAL A 84 1.52 4.10 7.32
C VAL A 84 1.27 5.34 6.49
N ASP A 85 0.63 6.34 7.11
CA ASP A 85 0.53 7.69 6.55
C ASP A 85 1.77 8.50 6.94
N THR A 86 2.52 8.97 5.94
CA THR A 86 3.74 9.74 6.16
C THR A 86 3.48 11.24 6.07
N PRO A 87 4.34 12.09 6.67
CA PRO A 87 4.39 13.50 6.36
C PRO A 87 4.50 13.77 4.85
N GLY A 88 4.12 14.98 4.44
CA GLY A 88 4.32 15.43 3.06
C GLY A 88 5.80 15.62 2.74
N PHE A 89 6.17 15.34 1.49
CA PHE A 89 7.50 15.61 0.96
C PHE A 89 7.94 17.07 1.18
N SER A 90 9.18 17.24 1.62
CA SER A 90 9.84 18.50 1.92
C SER A 90 11.35 18.35 1.75
N GLU A 91 12.03 19.43 1.35
CA GLU A 91 13.50 19.47 1.28
C GLU A 91 14.16 19.41 2.68
N THR A 92 13.39 19.67 3.73
CA THR A 92 13.81 19.64 5.14
C THR A 92 14.34 18.25 5.57
N PRO A 93 15.61 18.13 5.99
CA PRO A 93 16.22 16.84 6.38
C PRO A 93 15.47 16.09 7.49
N GLU A 94 14.88 16.82 8.44
CA GLU A 94 14.11 16.27 9.55
C GLU A 94 12.87 15.53 9.02
N VAL A 95 12.19 16.10 8.02
CA VAL A 95 11.01 15.48 7.37
C VAL A 95 11.42 14.21 6.63
N LYS A 96 12.53 14.24 5.89
CA LYS A 96 13.06 13.07 5.16
C LYS A 96 13.41 11.93 6.14
N THR A 97 14.01 12.28 7.28
CA THR A 97 14.36 11.33 8.35
C THR A 97 13.11 10.71 8.97
N GLU A 98 12.09 11.53 9.22
CA GLU A 98 10.82 11.04 9.77
C GLU A 98 10.09 10.10 8.81
N ILE A 99 10.10 10.40 7.50
CA ILE A 99 9.55 9.51 6.47
C ILE A 99 10.30 8.17 6.46
N ARG A 100 11.64 8.17 6.64
CA ARG A 100 12.41 6.90 6.74
C ARG A 100 12.02 6.11 7.98
N ARG A 101 11.89 6.78 9.13
CA ARG A 101 11.44 6.17 10.39
C ARG A 101 10.07 5.52 10.25
N CYS A 102 9.14 6.17 9.54
CA CYS A 102 7.82 5.64 9.19
C CYS A 102 7.90 4.27 8.51
N VAL A 103 8.84 4.11 7.57
CA VAL A 103 9.05 2.86 6.83
C VAL A 103 9.75 1.80 7.68
N ASP A 104 10.72 2.21 8.49
CA ASP A 104 11.49 1.29 9.33
C ASP A 104 10.62 0.61 10.42
N MET A 105 9.45 1.19 10.76
CA MET A 105 8.45 0.55 11.64
C MET A 105 7.70 -0.63 11.00
N LEU A 106 7.72 -0.76 9.67
CA LEU A 106 7.03 -1.83 8.96
C LEU A 106 7.96 -3.02 8.75
N ALA A 107 8.16 -3.87 9.76
CA ALA A 107 8.93 -5.11 9.58
C ALA A 107 8.14 -6.17 8.78
N PRO A 108 8.77 -6.97 7.91
CA PRO A 108 10.17 -6.91 7.43
C PRO A 108 10.46 -5.79 6.40
N GLY A 109 9.41 -5.12 5.92
CA GLY A 109 9.47 -3.98 5.01
C GLY A 109 8.08 -3.73 4.42
N PRO A 110 7.82 -2.57 3.80
CA PRO A 110 6.57 -2.35 3.09
C PRO A 110 6.49 -3.23 1.82
N HIS A 111 5.29 -3.71 1.52
CA HIS A 111 4.99 -4.40 0.28
C HIS A 111 4.84 -3.42 -0.88
N ALA A 112 4.25 -2.25 -0.61
CA ALA A 112 3.99 -1.23 -1.61
C ALA A 112 4.12 0.20 -1.08
N PHE A 113 4.57 1.09 -1.95
CA PHE A 113 4.51 2.54 -1.77
C PHE A 113 3.37 3.08 -2.62
N LEU A 114 2.38 3.71 -2.00
CA LEU A 114 1.31 4.40 -2.69
C LEU A 114 1.70 5.86 -2.87
N LEU A 115 2.17 6.20 -4.08
CA LEU A 115 2.49 7.57 -4.45
C LEU A 115 1.20 8.32 -4.77
N VAL A 116 0.73 9.12 -3.82
CA VAL A 116 -0.53 9.86 -3.93
C VAL A 116 -0.29 11.19 -4.61
N ILE A 117 -0.85 11.35 -5.80
CA ILE A 117 -0.73 12.53 -6.64
C ILE A 117 -2.12 13.13 -6.86
N LYS A 118 -2.26 14.40 -6.48
CA LYS A 118 -3.50 15.14 -6.70
C LYS A 118 -3.51 15.75 -8.09
N VAL A 119 -4.44 15.29 -8.91
CA VAL A 119 -4.62 15.77 -10.28
C VAL A 119 -5.15 17.19 -10.25
N ARG A 120 -4.40 18.10 -10.88
CA ARG A 120 -4.69 19.54 -10.99
C ARG A 120 -4.24 20.04 -12.36
N PRO A 121 -4.73 21.20 -12.83
CA PRO A 121 -4.28 21.79 -14.09
C PRO A 121 -2.76 22.04 -14.14
N GLN A 122 -2.15 22.37 -13.00
CA GLN A 122 -0.72 22.56 -12.85
C GLN A 122 -0.11 21.41 -12.03
N MET A 123 0.77 20.66 -12.68
CA MET A 123 1.50 19.50 -12.15
C MET A 123 3.00 19.66 -12.48
N ASN A 124 3.60 20.77 -12.08
CA ASN A 124 5.01 21.05 -12.38
C ASN A 124 5.95 20.59 -11.25
N ASP A 125 5.40 20.29 -10.08
CA ASP A 125 6.15 19.94 -8.87
C ASP A 125 6.40 18.42 -8.74
N GLU A 126 5.91 17.63 -9.70
CA GLU A 126 5.93 16.18 -9.67
C GLU A 126 7.35 15.66 -9.94
N GLN A 127 8.20 16.42 -10.64
CA GLN A 127 9.62 16.10 -10.79
C GLN A 127 10.35 16.13 -9.45
N ASP A 128 10.04 17.11 -8.60
CA ASP A 128 10.57 17.20 -7.24
C ASP A 128 10.14 16.00 -6.39
N THR A 129 8.89 15.56 -6.57
CA THR A 129 8.36 14.34 -5.93
C THR A 129 9.15 13.08 -6.33
N VAL A 130 9.52 12.95 -7.61
CA VAL A 130 10.35 11.83 -8.09
C VAL A 130 11.75 11.91 -7.51
N ARG A 131 12.36 13.10 -7.50
CA ARG A 131 13.68 13.33 -6.88
C ARG A 131 13.69 12.92 -5.41
N GLN A 132 12.71 13.38 -4.63
CA GLN A 132 12.62 13.05 -3.20
C GLN A 132 12.37 11.55 -2.95
N MET A 133 11.58 10.88 -3.79
CA MET A 133 11.41 9.42 -3.71
C MET A 133 12.75 8.68 -3.84
N VAL A 134 13.57 9.06 -4.83
CA VAL A 134 14.90 8.46 -5.03
C VAL A 134 15.86 8.85 -3.91
N GLU A 135 15.84 10.09 -3.44
CA GLU A 135 16.71 10.53 -2.34
C GLU A 135 16.40 9.82 -1.02
N ILE A 136 15.13 9.55 -0.74
CA ILE A 136 14.70 8.94 0.52
C ILE A 136 14.85 7.40 0.48
N PHE A 137 14.47 6.78 -0.64
CA PHE A 137 14.32 5.31 -0.77
C PHE A 137 15.19 4.66 -1.85
N GLY A 138 15.95 5.43 -2.64
CA GLY A 138 16.74 4.90 -3.74
C GLY A 138 15.91 4.44 -4.96
N GLU A 139 16.59 4.07 -6.03
CA GLU A 139 15.99 3.73 -7.33
C GLU A 139 15.15 2.44 -7.34
N LYS A 140 15.36 1.55 -6.37
CA LYS A 140 14.64 0.28 -6.28
C LYS A 140 13.21 0.44 -5.78
N VAL A 141 12.88 1.56 -5.11
CA VAL A 141 11.53 1.86 -4.62
C VAL A 141 10.48 1.76 -5.72
N TRP A 142 10.84 2.15 -6.95
CA TRP A 142 9.93 2.16 -8.08
C TRP A 142 9.37 0.80 -8.43
N SER A 143 10.06 -0.30 -8.12
CA SER A 143 9.53 -1.67 -8.29
C SER A 143 8.41 -2.02 -7.30
N HIS A 144 8.26 -1.26 -6.22
CA HIS A 144 7.20 -1.39 -5.21
C HIS A 144 6.20 -0.22 -5.24
N THR A 145 6.33 0.71 -6.19
CA THR A 145 5.46 1.90 -6.25
C THR A 145 4.19 1.68 -7.06
N PHE A 146 3.05 2.11 -6.52
CA PHE A 146 1.77 2.25 -7.20
C PHE A 146 1.31 3.70 -7.14
N VAL A 147 0.91 4.29 -8.26
CA VAL A 147 0.46 5.69 -8.31
C VAL A 147 -1.03 5.78 -8.05
N VAL A 148 -1.45 6.57 -7.06
CA VAL A 148 -2.86 6.84 -6.76
C VAL A 148 -3.18 8.28 -7.13
N LEU A 149 -4.12 8.45 -8.05
CA LEU A 149 -4.58 9.75 -8.52
C LEU A 149 -5.78 10.22 -7.70
N THR A 150 -5.64 11.31 -6.95
CA THR A 150 -6.71 11.92 -6.15
C THR A 150 -7.21 13.21 -6.79
N TYR A 151 -8.41 13.64 -6.39
CA TYR A 151 -9.11 14.79 -6.96
C TYR A 151 -9.79 15.60 -5.87
N GLN A 152 -9.95 16.90 -6.12
CA GLN A 152 -10.68 17.80 -5.22
C GLN A 152 -12.16 17.96 -5.61
N HIS A 153 -12.46 17.81 -6.89
CA HIS A 153 -13.78 17.96 -7.49
C HIS A 153 -14.06 16.80 -8.45
N GLN A 154 -15.25 16.73 -9.04
CA GLN A 154 -15.50 15.80 -10.14
C GLN A 154 -14.54 16.13 -11.29
N VAL A 155 -13.84 15.12 -11.76
CA VAL A 155 -12.83 15.25 -12.82
C VAL A 155 -13.24 14.38 -14.00
N ALA A 156 -13.21 14.96 -15.20
CA ALA A 156 -13.50 14.25 -16.43
C ALA A 156 -12.45 13.15 -16.69
N LYS A 157 -12.86 12.04 -17.31
CA LYS A 157 -11.96 10.93 -17.67
C LYS A 157 -10.73 11.40 -18.47
N ASP A 158 -10.90 12.42 -19.30
CA ASP A 158 -9.83 12.97 -20.14
C ASP A 158 -8.74 13.65 -19.32
N GLN A 159 -9.10 14.32 -18.22
CA GLN A 159 -8.11 14.92 -17.31
C GLN A 159 -7.30 13.83 -16.59
N VAL A 160 -7.92 12.70 -16.24
CA VAL A 160 -7.22 11.54 -15.68
C VAL A 160 -6.22 10.96 -16.68
N ALA A 161 -6.65 10.85 -17.96
CA ALA A 161 -5.79 10.37 -19.03
C ALA A 161 -4.60 11.32 -19.28
N ALA A 162 -4.84 12.63 -19.33
CA ALA A 162 -3.80 13.64 -19.49
C ALA A 162 -2.80 13.64 -18.32
N ALA A 163 -3.29 13.57 -17.08
CA ALA A 163 -2.42 13.46 -15.90
C ALA A 163 -1.56 12.18 -15.95
N LYS A 164 -2.16 11.05 -16.32
CA LYS A 164 -1.44 9.78 -16.48
C LYS A 164 -0.37 9.89 -17.59
N ALA A 165 -0.66 10.54 -18.71
CA ALA A 165 0.31 10.75 -19.78
C ALA A 165 1.51 11.59 -19.30
N LYS A 166 1.25 12.73 -18.67
CA LYS A 166 2.31 13.59 -18.10
C LYS A 166 3.15 12.85 -17.05
N LEU A 167 2.51 12.06 -16.19
CA LEU A 167 3.23 11.28 -15.18
C LEU A 167 4.08 10.15 -15.78
N LYS A 168 3.71 9.59 -16.94
CA LYS A 168 4.54 8.59 -17.63
C LYS A 168 5.83 9.18 -18.20
N GLU A 169 5.86 10.47 -18.49
CA GLU A 169 7.06 11.18 -18.95
C GLU A 169 8.02 11.45 -17.79
N ILE A 170 7.50 11.66 -16.58
CA ILE A 170 8.29 12.04 -15.40
C ILE A 170 8.71 10.82 -14.56
N LEU A 171 7.83 9.82 -14.44
CA LEU A 171 8.10 8.65 -13.62
C LEU A 171 8.97 7.62 -14.36
N PRO A 172 9.84 6.89 -13.64
CA PRO A 172 10.64 5.84 -14.25
C PRO A 172 9.79 4.75 -14.90
N GLN A 173 10.25 4.21 -16.02
CA GLN A 173 9.58 3.13 -16.74
C GLN A 173 9.26 1.91 -15.85
N ARG A 174 10.05 1.70 -14.78
CA ARG A 174 9.82 0.66 -13.76
C ARG A 174 8.43 0.73 -13.13
N VAL A 175 7.82 1.92 -13.02
CA VAL A 175 6.43 2.07 -12.52
C VAL A 175 5.43 1.35 -13.46
N GLY A 176 5.71 1.32 -14.76
CA GLY A 176 4.90 0.64 -15.75
C GLY A 176 3.47 1.21 -15.83
N ASN A 177 2.46 0.34 -15.78
CA ASN A 177 1.05 0.73 -15.87
C ASN A 177 0.34 0.79 -14.49
N ARG A 178 1.09 0.92 -13.40
CA ARG A 178 0.57 0.94 -12.02
C ARG A 178 -0.01 2.30 -11.62
N TYR A 179 -1.19 2.59 -12.16
CA TYR A 179 -1.98 3.77 -11.84
C TYR A 179 -3.37 3.36 -11.39
N TYR A 180 -3.84 3.99 -10.32
CA TYR A 180 -5.17 3.79 -9.76
C TYR A 180 -5.88 5.14 -9.60
N SER A 181 -7.16 5.14 -9.93
CA SER A 181 -8.05 6.28 -9.74
C SER A 181 -9.30 5.79 -9.01
N PRO A 182 -9.55 6.26 -7.77
CA PRO A 182 -10.71 5.84 -6.97
C PRO A 182 -12.03 6.37 -7.54
N TYR A 183 -11.99 7.33 -8.47
CA TYR A 183 -13.17 7.79 -9.18
C TYR A 183 -13.69 6.76 -10.19
N ILE A 184 -12.79 5.93 -10.72
CA ILE A 184 -13.09 5.00 -11.81
C ILE A 184 -13.25 3.56 -11.29
N ASN A 185 -12.52 3.20 -10.23
CA ASN A 185 -12.40 1.82 -9.76
C ASN A 185 -12.67 1.72 -8.26
N SER A 186 -13.04 0.52 -7.81
CA SER A 186 -13.22 0.22 -6.39
C SER A 186 -11.89 0.08 -5.66
N TRP A 187 -11.84 0.43 -4.37
CA TRP A 187 -10.67 0.22 -3.51
C TRP A 187 -10.29 -1.27 -3.40
N LEU A 188 -11.25 -2.19 -3.55
CA LEU A 188 -10.97 -3.62 -3.64
C LEU A 188 -10.15 -3.98 -4.89
N ASP A 189 -10.33 -3.25 -6.00
CA ASP A 189 -9.52 -3.45 -7.21
C ASP A 189 -8.10 -2.94 -7.03
N LEU A 190 -7.90 -1.90 -6.20
CA LEU A 190 -6.55 -1.48 -5.79
C LEU A 190 -5.86 -2.60 -5.00
N LEU A 191 -6.52 -3.17 -3.99
CA LEU A 191 -5.95 -4.24 -3.17
C LEU A 191 -5.58 -5.47 -4.01
N ARG A 192 -6.44 -5.89 -4.96
CA ARG A 192 -6.10 -6.95 -5.92
C ARG A 192 -4.89 -6.62 -6.78
N LYS A 193 -4.78 -5.38 -7.28
CA LYS A 193 -3.63 -4.94 -8.09
C LYS A 193 -2.35 -4.89 -7.28
N LEU A 194 -2.42 -4.51 -6.00
CA LEU A 194 -1.30 -4.52 -5.08
C LEU A 194 -0.85 -5.96 -4.77
N GLU A 195 -1.77 -6.87 -4.53
CA GLU A 195 -1.47 -8.30 -4.36
C GLU A 195 -0.74 -8.85 -5.59
N ASN A 196 -1.23 -8.58 -6.80
CA ASN A 196 -0.57 -8.98 -8.05
C ASN A 196 0.84 -8.39 -8.19
N MET A 197 1.05 -7.15 -7.77
CA MET A 197 2.37 -6.51 -7.76
C MET A 197 3.31 -7.21 -6.77
N VAL A 198 2.83 -7.58 -5.59
CA VAL A 198 3.61 -8.32 -4.59
C VAL A 198 3.99 -9.70 -5.12
N ILE A 199 3.06 -10.39 -5.78
CA ILE A 199 3.32 -11.68 -6.44
C ILE A 199 4.37 -11.52 -7.54
N ALA A 200 4.27 -10.48 -8.37
CA ALA A 200 5.28 -10.17 -9.40
C ALA A 200 6.68 -9.90 -8.80
N ASN A 201 6.71 -9.30 -7.60
CA ASN A 201 7.92 -9.11 -6.80
C ASN A 201 8.33 -10.35 -5.99
N ARG A 202 7.77 -11.53 -6.31
CA ARG A 202 8.04 -12.83 -5.67
C ARG A 202 7.73 -12.85 -4.16
N GLY A 203 6.73 -12.08 -3.74
CA GLY A 203 6.35 -11.94 -2.33
C GLY A 203 7.33 -11.14 -1.49
N LYS A 204 8.37 -10.54 -2.09
CA LYS A 204 9.36 -9.76 -1.34
C LYS A 204 8.80 -8.41 -0.96
N SER A 205 9.03 -8.00 0.29
CA SER A 205 8.88 -6.61 0.71
C SER A 205 10.10 -5.80 0.26
N TYR A 206 9.89 -4.49 0.13
CA TYR A 206 10.99 -3.56 -0.05
C TYR A 206 11.91 -3.58 1.18
N SER A 207 13.21 -3.71 0.97
CA SER A 207 14.20 -3.69 2.04
C SER A 207 14.92 -2.34 2.12
N VAL A 208 15.18 -1.88 3.33
CA VAL A 208 16.02 -0.70 3.59
C VAL A 208 17.47 -0.88 3.12
N GLN A 209 17.92 -2.14 2.99
CA GLN A 209 19.25 -2.48 2.45
C GLN A 209 19.33 -2.28 0.93
N ASP A 210 18.20 -2.06 0.26
CA ASP A 210 18.13 -1.73 -1.16
C ASP A 210 18.33 -0.22 -1.45
N ARG A 211 18.68 0.58 -0.43
CA ARG A 211 18.98 2.03 -0.55
C ARG A 211 20.28 2.35 -1.31
N ALA A 212 21.06 1.33 -1.69
CA ALA A 212 22.35 1.44 -2.40
C ALA A 212 22.18 1.56 -3.92
#